data_AF-A0A3N5Y8H5-F1
#
_entry.id   AF-A0A3N5Y8H5-F1
#
_cell.length_a   1.000
_cell.length_b   1.000
_cell.length_c   1.000
_cell.angle_alpha   90.00
_cell.angle_beta   90.00
_cell.angle_gamma   90.00
#
_symmetry.space_group_name_H-M   'P 1'
#
loop_
_entity.id
_entity.type
_entity.pdbx_description
1 polymer ?
#
loop_
_entity_poly.entity_id
_entity_poly.type
_entity_poly.pdbx_seq_one_letter_code
_entity_poly.pdbx_strand_id
1 'polypeptide(L)'
;MLVRIGLLVLALAAAFAPLPAPLVEAWYARGVYPSLQPAVTGLSNQVPFAVFDVLVAGVLLGLGLAIARIVRGPRKGGRLSATARVVGNVIALAAIVYLAFLLLWGLNYRRVPLERRVDFSRGRVTPAAARSLTARVVGRVNALQRLLPRAAWPDWPAVAKELSPSYSR
;
A
#
# COMPACT_ATOMS: atom_id res chain seq x y z
N MET A 1 5.79 28.29 9.21
CA MET A 1 6.75 28.11 8.10
C MET A 1 7.76 27.01 8.42
N LEU A 2 8.42 27.07 9.57
CA LEU A 2 9.40 26.07 10.04
C LEU A 2 8.89 24.62 10.01
N VAL A 3 7.68 24.35 10.51
CA VAL A 3 7.09 23.00 10.50
C VAL A 3 6.99 22.41 9.09
N ARG A 4 6.62 23.22 8.09
CA ARG A 4 6.49 22.75 6.69
C ARG A 4 7.84 22.42 6.08
N ILE A 5 8.82 23.27 6.36
CA ILE A 5 10.20 23.04 5.93
C ILE A 5 10.73 21.77 6.59
N GLY A 6 10.50 21.58 7.89
CA GLY A 6 10.86 20.35 8.62
C GLY A 6 10.21 19.10 8.01
N LEU A 7 8.91 19.14 7.72
CA LEU A 7 8.19 18.04 7.05
C LEU A 7 8.79 17.71 5.68
N LEU A 8 9.15 18.74 4.91
CA LEU A 8 9.75 18.54 3.58
C LEU A 8 11.14 17.96 3.67
N VAL A 9 11.97 18.49 4.57
CA VAL A 9 13.31 17.96 4.82
C VAL A 9 13.21 16.50 5.28
N LEU A 10 12.28 16.17 6.17
CA LEU A 10 12.05 14.81 6.62
C LEU A 10 11.57 13.89 5.49
N ALA A 11 10.62 14.35 4.66
CA ALA A 11 10.14 13.59 3.50
C ALA A 11 11.25 13.33 2.48
N LEU A 12 12.06 14.34 2.16
CA LEU A 12 13.20 14.20 1.26
C LEU A 12 14.27 13.28 1.85
N ALA A 13 14.60 13.44 3.14
CA ALA A 13 15.52 12.55 3.83
C ALA A 13 15.01 11.11 3.80
N ALA A 14 13.74 10.87 4.10
CA ALA A 14 13.15 9.53 4.04
C ALA A 14 13.12 8.95 2.62
N ALA A 15 12.96 9.79 1.59
CA ALA A 15 12.97 9.38 0.19
C ALA A 15 14.36 8.93 -0.28
N PHE A 16 15.39 9.71 0.05
CA PHE A 16 16.74 9.53 -0.50
C PHE A 16 17.73 8.87 0.45
N ALA A 17 17.43 8.77 1.75
CA ALA A 17 18.32 8.11 2.69
C ALA A 17 18.45 6.60 2.34
N PRO A 18 19.69 6.10 2.14
CA PRO A 18 19.93 4.69 1.92
C PRO A 18 19.76 3.94 3.25
N LEU A 19 18.54 3.54 3.57
CA LEU A 19 18.26 2.71 4.74
C LEU A 19 18.71 1.27 4.49
N PRO A 20 19.62 0.71 5.30
CA PRO A 20 20.05 -0.67 5.12
C PRO A 20 18.87 -1.64 5.29
N ALA A 21 18.69 -2.55 4.33
CA ALA A 21 17.62 -3.53 4.38
C ALA A 21 17.57 -4.36 5.69
N PRO A 22 18.70 -4.77 6.30
CA PRO A 22 18.69 -5.45 7.59
C PRO A 22 18.14 -4.58 8.74
N LEU A 23 18.38 -3.27 8.70
CA LEU A 23 17.89 -2.33 9.71
C LEU A 23 16.37 -2.19 9.59
N VAL A 24 15.87 -1.98 8.37
CA VAL A 24 14.43 -1.90 8.08
C VAL A 24 13.73 -3.20 8.49
N GLU A 25 14.35 -4.34 8.22
CA GLU A 25 13.81 -5.64 8.62
C GLU A 25 13.72 -5.78 10.15
N ALA A 26 14.78 -5.44 10.89
CA ALA A 26 14.84 -5.64 12.33
C ALA A 26 13.93 -4.68 13.09
N TRP A 27 14.01 -3.38 12.81
CA TRP A 27 13.31 -2.36 13.60
C TRP A 27 11.89 -2.12 13.12
N TYR A 28 11.72 -1.92 11.82
CA TYR A 28 10.44 -1.56 11.27
C TYR A 28 9.58 -2.80 11.01
N ALA A 29 10.03 -3.73 10.17
CA ALA A 29 9.17 -4.78 9.66
C ALA A 29 8.84 -5.89 10.68
N ARG A 30 9.78 -6.23 11.56
CA ARG A 30 9.56 -7.20 12.65
C ARG A 30 9.21 -6.54 13.99
N GLY A 31 9.57 -5.28 14.19
CA GLY A 31 9.32 -4.55 15.44
C GLY A 31 8.02 -3.76 15.39
N VAL A 32 8.04 -2.60 14.73
CA VAL A 32 6.93 -1.64 14.74
C VAL A 32 5.72 -2.12 13.93
N TYR A 33 5.96 -2.65 12.74
CA TYR A 33 4.92 -2.94 11.76
C TYR A 33 3.88 -3.99 12.23
N PRO A 34 4.25 -5.09 12.91
CA PRO A 34 3.28 -6.07 13.38
C PRO A 34 2.26 -5.54 14.38
N SER A 35 2.62 -4.52 15.18
CA SER A 35 1.69 -3.86 16.10
C SER A 35 0.84 -2.79 15.40
N LEU A 36 1.43 -2.10 14.42
CA LEU A 36 0.76 -1.02 13.68
C LEU A 36 -0.27 -1.55 12.67
N GLN A 37 0.08 -2.62 11.94
CA GLN A 37 -0.71 -3.12 10.81
C GLN A 37 -2.13 -3.55 11.20
N PRO A 38 -2.36 -4.35 12.25
CA PRO A 38 -3.72 -4.76 12.64
C PRO A 38 -4.60 -3.57 13.03
N ALA A 39 -4.03 -2.57 13.73
CA ALA A 39 -4.77 -1.37 14.14
C ALA A 39 -5.20 -0.55 12.91
N VAL A 40 -4.27 -0.31 11.97
CA VAL A 40 -4.54 0.46 10.75
C VAL A 40 -5.52 -0.29 9.84
N THR A 41 -5.34 -1.60 9.65
CA THR A 41 -6.26 -2.42 8.87
C THR A 41 -7.65 -2.46 9.53
N GLY A 42 -7.72 -2.64 10.85
CA GLY A 42 -8.98 -2.66 11.59
C GLY A 42 -9.76 -1.36 11.43
N LEU A 43 -9.09 -0.21 11.54
CA LEU A 43 -9.72 1.10 11.31
C LEU A 43 -10.14 1.29 9.85
N SER A 44 -9.27 0.93 8.89
CA SER A 44 -9.59 1.10 7.47
C SER A 44 -10.74 0.22 7.00
N ASN A 45 -10.94 -0.95 7.61
CA ASN A 45 -12.03 -1.86 7.27
C ASN A 45 -13.40 -1.40 7.79
N GLN A 46 -13.48 -0.34 8.60
CA GLN A 46 -14.75 0.23 9.07
C GLN A 46 -15.49 1.01 8.00
N VAL A 47 -14.81 1.38 6.91
CA VAL A 47 -15.37 2.15 5.80
C VAL A 47 -15.30 1.34 4.50
N PRO A 48 -16.28 1.50 3.58
CA PRO A 48 -16.35 0.73 2.34
C PRO A 48 -15.41 1.23 1.23
N PHE A 49 -14.45 2.10 1.57
CA PHE A 49 -13.49 2.70 0.64
C PHE A 49 -12.10 2.72 1.27
N ALA A 50 -11.05 2.81 0.45
CA ALA A 50 -9.69 2.89 0.98
C ALA A 50 -9.44 4.26 1.61
N VAL A 51 -9.09 4.29 2.91
CA VAL A 51 -8.81 5.55 3.64
C VAL A 51 -7.69 6.36 2.97
N PHE A 52 -6.73 5.68 2.35
CA PHE A 52 -5.63 6.34 1.64
C PHE A 52 -6.09 7.12 0.41
N ASP A 53 -7.16 6.69 -0.27
CA ASP A 53 -7.69 7.39 -1.45
C ASP A 53 -8.24 8.77 -1.07
N VAL A 54 -8.77 8.94 0.14
CA VAL A 54 -9.23 10.24 0.65
C VAL A 54 -8.05 11.21 0.80
N LEU A 55 -6.90 10.72 1.28
CA LEU A 55 -5.69 11.53 1.38
C LEU A 55 -5.18 11.96 0.01
N VAL A 56 -5.15 11.03 -0.96
CA VAL A 56 -4.77 11.32 -2.35
C VAL A 56 -5.73 12.32 -2.99
N ALA A 57 -7.04 12.11 -2.83
CA ALA A 57 -8.07 13.03 -3.31
C ALA A 57 -7.91 14.44 -2.72
N GLY A 58 -7.56 14.55 -1.44
CA GLY A 58 -7.27 15.84 -0.80
C GLY A 58 -6.08 16.57 -1.43
N VAL A 59 -5.00 15.84 -1.75
CA VAL A 59 -3.84 16.41 -2.47
C VAL A 59 -4.24 16.88 -3.87
N LEU A 60 -4.97 16.05 -4.62
CA LEU A 60 -5.43 16.37 -5.97
C LEU A 60 -6.37 17.56 -5.99
N LEU A 61 -7.33 17.63 -5.06
CA LEU A 61 -8.22 18.77 -4.90
C LEU A 61 -7.44 20.04 -4.57
N GLY A 62 -6.51 19.96 -3.62
CA GLY A 62 -5.63 21.07 -3.27
C GLY A 62 -4.82 21.58 -4.47
N LEU A 63 -4.29 20.67 -5.29
CA LEU A 63 -3.58 20.99 -6.52
C LEU A 63 -4.50 21.66 -7.55
N GLY A 64 -5.71 21.12 -7.78
CA GLY A 64 -6.69 21.71 -8.67
C GLY A 64 -7.09 23.13 -8.25
N LEU A 65 -7.29 23.36 -6.95
CA LEU A 65 -7.55 24.69 -6.40
C LEU A 65 -6.34 25.63 -6.53
N ALA A 66 -5.12 25.12 -6.42
CA ALA A 66 -3.90 25.89 -6.66
C ALA A 66 -3.82 26.37 -8.11
N ILE A 67 -4.03 25.45 -9.06
CA ILE A 67 -4.03 25.73 -10.50
C ILE A 67 -5.15 26.71 -10.86
N ALA A 68 -6.37 26.48 -10.37
CA ALA A 68 -7.50 27.37 -10.63
C ALA A 68 -7.23 28.80 -10.16
N ARG A 69 -6.58 29.00 -9.01
CA ARG A 69 -6.18 30.34 -8.52
C ARG A 69 -5.10 30.99 -9.38
N ILE A 70 -4.15 30.21 -9.90
CA ILE A 70 -3.12 30.70 -10.82
C ILE A 70 -3.76 31.19 -12.13
N VAL A 71 -4.70 30.43 -12.67
CA VAL A 71 -5.34 30.69 -13.97
C VAL A 71 -6.41 31.80 -13.87
N ARG A 72 -7.24 31.82 -12.82
CA ARG A 72 -8.40 32.71 -12.68
C ARG A 72 -8.15 33.97 -11.83
N GLY A 73 -7.02 34.08 -11.13
CA GLY A 73 -6.78 35.16 -10.17
C GLY A 73 -6.42 36.52 -10.81
N PRO A 74 -6.88 37.66 -10.26
CA PRO A 74 -6.62 38.99 -10.82
C PRO A 74 -5.12 39.34 -10.89
N ARG A 75 -4.72 40.05 -11.95
CA ARG A 75 -3.31 40.34 -12.30
C ARG A 75 -2.60 41.35 -11.38
N LYS A 76 -3.30 42.06 -10.49
CA LYS A 76 -2.70 43.11 -9.64
C LYS A 76 -2.28 42.57 -8.28
N GLY A 77 -1.17 43.14 -7.76
CA GLY A 77 -0.32 42.65 -6.66
C GLY A 77 -1.02 41.95 -5.50
N GLY A 78 -0.49 40.79 -5.10
CA GLY A 78 -1.02 39.90 -4.05
C GLY A 78 -1.16 38.44 -4.50
N ARG A 79 -1.24 38.20 -5.81
CA ARG A 79 -1.40 36.86 -6.40
C ARG A 79 -0.23 35.92 -6.09
N LEU A 80 1.00 36.40 -6.13
CA LEU A 80 2.19 35.58 -5.90
C LEU A 80 2.23 34.99 -4.47
N SER A 81 1.88 35.80 -3.45
CA SER A 81 1.87 35.34 -2.05
C SER A 81 0.71 34.36 -1.78
N ALA A 82 -0.48 34.62 -2.33
CA ALA A 82 -1.63 33.73 -2.20
C ALA A 82 -1.38 32.38 -2.92
N THR A 83 -0.84 32.41 -4.14
CA THR A 83 -0.44 31.22 -4.88
C THR A 83 0.66 30.44 -4.15
N ALA A 84 1.73 31.11 -3.71
CA ALA A 84 2.82 30.47 -2.96
C ALA A 84 2.32 29.81 -1.68
N ARG A 85 1.35 30.43 -0.99
CA ARG A 85 0.71 29.84 0.20
C ARG A 85 -0.05 28.57 -0.12
N VAL A 86 -0.84 28.56 -1.20
CA VAL A 86 -1.62 27.38 -1.60
C VAL A 86 -0.69 26.25 -2.08
N VAL A 87 0.29 26.57 -2.93
CA VAL A 87 1.31 25.61 -3.36
C VAL A 87 2.06 25.03 -2.16
N GLY A 88 2.49 25.87 -1.22
CA GLY A 88 3.13 25.42 0.01
C GLY A 88 2.23 24.55 0.90
N ASN A 89 0.91 24.74 0.89
CA ASN A 89 -0.03 23.84 1.58
C ASN A 89 -0.11 22.48 0.89
N VAL A 90 -0.21 22.46 -0.45
CA VAL A 90 -0.29 21.22 -1.24
C VAL A 90 0.99 20.41 -1.08
N ILE A 91 2.15 21.06 -1.16
CA ILE A 91 3.45 20.43 -0.96
C ILE A 91 3.56 19.85 0.46
N ALA A 92 3.15 20.58 1.49
CA ALA A 92 3.16 20.08 2.87
C ALA A 92 2.22 18.89 3.05
N LEU A 93 1.01 18.94 2.46
CA LEU A 93 0.07 17.82 2.49
C LEU A 93 0.64 16.60 1.76
N ALA A 94 1.23 16.78 0.58
CA ALA A 94 1.89 15.70 -0.16
C ALA A 94 3.04 15.07 0.65
N ALA A 95 3.85 15.88 1.35
CA ALA A 95 4.89 15.37 2.23
C ALA A 95 4.32 14.54 3.39
N ILE A 96 3.22 14.97 4.01
CA ILE A 96 2.52 14.20 5.05
C ILE A 96 2.01 12.88 4.48
N VAL A 97 1.34 12.90 3.33
CA VAL A 97 0.83 11.69 2.66
C VAL A 97 1.97 10.73 2.32
N TYR A 98 3.09 11.25 1.82
CA TYR A 98 4.28 10.45 1.51
C TYR A 98 4.89 9.79 2.76
N LEU A 99 5.04 10.56 3.84
CA LEU A 99 5.57 10.02 5.10
C LEU A 99 4.61 9.01 5.73
N ALA A 100 3.30 9.26 5.68
CA ALA A 100 2.28 8.31 6.11
C ALA A 100 2.36 7.02 5.26
N PHE A 101 2.46 7.14 3.94
CA PHE A 101 2.67 6.00 3.06
C PHE A 101 3.92 5.21 3.46
N LEU A 102 5.07 5.86 3.64
CA LEU A 102 6.31 5.20 4.06
C LEU A 102 6.17 4.48 5.39
N LEU A 103 5.60 5.14 6.39
CA LEU A 103 5.42 4.61 7.73
C LEU A 103 4.42 3.44 7.76
N LEU A 104 3.33 3.53 7.01
CA LEU A 104 2.30 2.50 7.00
C LEU A 104 2.72 1.31 6.15
N TRP A 105 3.36 1.52 5.00
CA TRP A 105 3.68 0.43 4.06
C TRP A 105 5.02 0.59 3.37
N GLY A 106 5.39 1.79 2.95
CA GLY A 106 6.48 2.04 2.01
C GLY A 106 7.85 1.52 2.48
N LEU A 107 8.11 1.52 3.79
CA LEU A 107 9.33 0.94 4.35
C LEU A 107 9.38 -0.60 4.17
N ASN A 108 8.25 -1.31 4.07
CA ASN A 108 8.26 -2.75 3.80
C ASN A 108 8.88 -3.10 2.43
N TYR A 109 8.87 -2.18 1.46
CA TYR A 109 9.50 -2.38 0.16
C TYR A 109 11.03 -2.30 0.21
N ARG A 110 11.61 -1.77 1.30
CA ARG A 110 13.07 -1.68 1.50
C ARG A 110 13.62 -2.83 2.34
N ARG A 111 12.83 -3.87 2.58
CA ARG A 111 13.23 -5.04 3.36
C ARG A 111 14.23 -5.93 2.60
N VAL A 112 14.85 -6.86 3.33
CA VAL A 112 15.71 -7.89 2.72
C VAL A 112 14.89 -8.70 1.70
N PRO A 113 15.37 -8.97 0.47
CA PRO A 113 14.62 -9.77 -0.49
C PRO A 113 14.26 -11.16 0.07
N LEU A 114 13.07 -11.68 -0.27
CA LEU A 114 12.61 -12.98 0.24
C LEU A 114 13.59 -14.11 -0.09
N GLU A 115 14.20 -14.08 -1.28
CA GLU A 115 15.22 -15.03 -1.73
C GLU A 115 16.41 -15.17 -0.75
N ARG A 116 16.72 -14.12 0.01
CA ARG A 116 17.80 -14.13 1.02
C ARG A 116 17.33 -14.54 2.42
N ARG A 117 16.01 -14.70 2.63
CA ARG A 117 15.42 -15.04 3.92
C ARG A 117 15.00 -16.50 4.04
N VAL A 118 14.84 -17.17 2.91
CA VAL A 118 14.49 -18.58 2.84
C VAL A 118 15.58 -19.32 2.08
N ASP A 119 15.70 -20.63 2.29
CA ASP A 119 16.56 -21.47 1.45
C ASP A 119 15.97 -21.56 0.03
N PHE A 120 16.21 -20.52 -0.75
CA PHE A 120 15.77 -20.40 -2.13
C PHE A 120 16.93 -20.73 -3.07
N SER A 121 16.67 -21.64 -4.00
CA SER A 121 17.58 -21.93 -5.11
C SER A 121 16.80 -21.90 -6.41
N ARG A 122 17.20 -21.01 -7.33
CA ARG A 122 16.56 -20.87 -8.65
C ARG A 122 16.56 -22.18 -9.43
N GLY A 123 17.63 -22.99 -9.31
CA GLY A 123 17.72 -24.30 -9.97
C GLY A 123 16.69 -25.32 -9.50
N ARG A 124 16.11 -25.15 -8.30
CA ARG A 124 15.03 -25.99 -7.78
C ARG A 124 13.65 -25.61 -8.32
N VAL A 125 13.51 -24.44 -8.96
CA VAL A 125 12.25 -23.96 -9.54
C VAL A 125 12.12 -24.48 -10.96
N THR A 126 11.70 -25.74 -11.10
CA THR A 126 11.50 -26.39 -12.41
C THR A 126 10.01 -26.65 -12.69
N PRO A 127 9.62 -26.79 -13.97
CA PRO A 127 8.25 -27.18 -14.32
C PRO A 127 7.82 -28.50 -13.65
N ALA A 128 8.74 -29.45 -13.50
CA ALA A 128 8.48 -30.72 -12.82
C ALA A 128 8.22 -30.52 -11.31
N ALA A 129 9.03 -29.71 -10.63
CA ALA A 129 8.83 -29.39 -9.22
C ALA A 129 7.50 -28.66 -8.99
N ALA A 130 7.14 -27.73 -9.88
CA ALA A 130 5.85 -27.04 -9.85
C ALA A 130 4.68 -28.01 -10.02
N ARG A 131 4.70 -28.88 -11.04
CA ARG A 131 3.65 -29.91 -11.25
C ARG A 131 3.52 -30.84 -10.04
N SER A 132 4.66 -31.27 -9.48
CA SER A 132 4.69 -32.13 -8.30
C SER A 132 4.09 -31.44 -7.07
N LEU A 133 4.42 -30.16 -6.86
CA LEU A 133 3.83 -29.36 -5.79
C LEU A 133 2.31 -29.23 -5.98
N THR A 134 1.85 -28.87 -7.18
CA THR A 134 0.42 -28.77 -7.49
C THR A 134 -0.30 -30.08 -7.22
N ALA A 135 0.23 -31.21 -7.69
CA ALA A 135 -0.36 -32.52 -7.44
C ALA A 135 -0.47 -32.84 -5.95
N ARG A 136 0.57 -32.53 -5.14
CA ARG A 136 0.53 -32.70 -3.69
C ARG A 136 -0.51 -31.81 -3.02
N VAL A 137 -0.58 -30.53 -3.41
CA VAL A 137 -1.55 -29.58 -2.85
C VAL A 137 -2.97 -30.01 -3.18
N VAL A 138 -3.27 -30.35 -4.43
CA VAL A 138 -4.58 -30.85 -4.85
C VAL A 138 -4.95 -32.12 -4.08
N GLY A 139 -4.03 -33.08 -3.99
CA GLY A 139 -4.24 -34.31 -3.23
C GLY A 139 -4.55 -34.03 -1.75
N ARG A 140 -3.80 -33.12 -1.11
CA ARG A 140 -3.98 -32.78 0.30
C ARG A 140 -5.26 -32.01 0.55
N VAL A 141 -5.59 -31.03 -0.29
CA VAL A 141 -6.85 -30.28 -0.22
C VAL A 141 -8.04 -31.23 -0.40
N ASN A 142 -8.01 -32.11 -1.40
CA ASN A 142 -9.07 -33.11 -1.61
C ASN A 142 -9.20 -34.08 -0.42
N ALA A 143 -8.10 -34.47 0.21
CA ALA A 143 -8.12 -35.33 1.40
C ALA A 143 -8.73 -34.60 2.60
N LEU A 144 -8.34 -33.35 2.86
CA LEU A 144 -8.91 -32.53 3.93
C LEU A 144 -10.39 -32.22 3.68
N GLN A 145 -10.77 -31.99 2.43
CA GLN A 145 -12.17 -31.75 2.05
C GLN A 145 -13.08 -32.93 2.43
N ARG A 146 -12.59 -34.17 2.35
CA ARG A 146 -13.37 -35.37 2.75
C ARG A 146 -13.65 -35.42 4.25
N LEU A 147 -12.89 -34.70 5.08
CA LEU A 147 -13.07 -34.62 6.53
C LEU A 147 -14.10 -33.56 6.94
N LEU A 148 -14.52 -32.69 6.01
CA LEU A 148 -15.52 -31.66 6.28
C LEU A 148 -16.94 -32.21 6.04
N PRO A 149 -17.94 -31.85 6.86
CA PRO A 149 -19.34 -32.22 6.61
C PRO A 149 -19.79 -31.76 5.23
N ARG A 150 -20.59 -32.56 4.50
CA ARG A 150 -21.11 -32.18 3.17
C ARG A 150 -21.92 -30.87 3.19
N ALA A 151 -22.53 -30.52 4.33
CA ALA A 151 -23.27 -29.28 4.52
C ALA A 151 -22.37 -28.03 4.69
N ALA A 152 -21.05 -28.20 4.87
CA ALA A 152 -20.12 -27.10 5.10
C ALA A 152 -19.61 -26.44 3.81
N TRP A 153 -19.88 -27.04 2.64
CA TRP A 153 -19.44 -26.51 1.35
C TRP A 153 -20.61 -25.96 0.54
N PRO A 154 -20.47 -24.76 -0.04
CA PRO A 154 -21.45 -24.25 -0.97
C PRO A 154 -21.44 -25.09 -2.25
N ASP A 155 -22.61 -25.18 -2.90
CA ASP A 155 -22.75 -25.90 -4.16
C ASP A 155 -21.85 -25.25 -5.23
N TRP A 156 -20.80 -25.94 -5.67
CA TRP A 156 -19.79 -25.38 -6.60
C TRP A 156 -20.39 -24.82 -7.90
N PRO A 157 -21.36 -25.49 -8.55
CA PRO A 157 -22.17 -24.89 -9.62
C PRO A 157 -22.83 -23.56 -9.25
N ALA A 158 -23.42 -23.45 -8.05
CA ALA A 158 -24.03 -22.21 -7.58
C ALA A 158 -22.99 -21.11 -7.34
N VAL A 159 -21.86 -21.43 -6.70
CA VAL A 159 -20.74 -20.49 -6.50
C VAL A 159 -20.15 -20.03 -7.83
N ALA A 160 -19.93 -20.96 -8.76
CA ALA A 160 -19.42 -20.63 -10.09
C ALA A 160 -20.39 -19.73 -10.87
N LYS A 161 -21.71 -19.95 -10.74
CA LYS A 161 -22.74 -19.09 -11.32
C LYS A 161 -22.74 -17.70 -10.69
N GLU A 162 -22.54 -17.60 -9.38
CA GLU A 162 -22.52 -16.34 -8.63
C GLU A 162 -21.25 -15.52 -8.91
N LEU A 163 -20.10 -16.18 -9.07
CA LEU A 163 -18.80 -15.54 -9.33
C LEU A 163 -18.50 -15.30 -10.81
N SER A 164 -19.11 -16.06 -11.73
CA SER A 164 -18.93 -15.94 -13.20
C SER A 164 -19.01 -14.50 -13.75
N PRO A 165 -19.97 -13.65 -13.31
CA PRO A 165 -20.04 -12.26 -13.75
C PRO A 165 -18.82 -11.40 -13.38
N SER A 166 -18.03 -11.78 -12.37
CA SER A 166 -16.83 -11.07 -11.95
C SER A 166 -15.58 -11.40 -12.78
N TYR A 167 -15.58 -12.53 -13.50
CA TYR A 167 -14.43 -13.02 -14.29
C TYR A 167 -14.65 -12.97 -15.80
N SER A 168 -15.83 -12.55 -16.25
CA SER A 168 -16.22 -12.49 -17.67
C SER A 168 -16.09 -11.08 -18.28
N ARG A 169 -15.31 -10.18 -17.66
CA ARG A 169 -14.99 -8.85 -18.19
C ARG A 169 -13.65 -8.83 -18.89
#